data_AF-A0A353M098-F1
#
_entry.id   AF-A0A353M098-F1
#
_cell.length_a   1.000
_cell.length_b   1.000
_cell.length_c   1.000
_cell.angle_alpha   90.00
_cell.angle_beta   90.00
_cell.angle_gamma   90.00
#
_symmetry.space_group_name_H-M   'P 1'
#
loop_
_entity.id
_entity.type
_entity.pdbx_description
1 polymer ?
#
loop_
_entity_poly.entity_id
_entity_poly.type
_entity_poly.pdbx_seq_one_letter_code
_entity_poly.pdbx_strand_id
1 'polypeptide(L)'
;MTNKAQGLSIAPIFRSGVVLQRDRVIKLWGSGSPGALLRVALRGDSYSTTVDPKGSWEISLPPMPAGGPFELRIQGSGEDLVISDVCVGDVWLLGGQSNMELPVSRTLDLYAEEVAYAENPWIWQFRVPMAYDFHGPTQEIPGGSWEKVNPQSVLDFSALGYFFAQAHYEKYGVPVGLVLTALGGTPAEAWMSEETILALGGYEDILAQCKDDQFVENTVTSEMERLNRWYQELNRKDLGSDPKKVAWSDPDLDDFLWPSLQVPGSWRGSELETVH
;
A
#
# COMPACT_ATOMS: atom_id res chain seq x y z
N MET A 1 3.09 -39.19 -2.34
CA MET A 1 3.06 -37.75 -2.03
C MET A 1 4.27 -37.12 -2.69
N THR A 2 4.08 -36.56 -3.88
CA THR A 2 5.16 -35.95 -4.66
C THR A 2 5.50 -34.63 -4.00
N ASN A 3 6.55 -34.63 -3.17
CA ASN A 3 7.12 -33.43 -2.57
C ASN A 3 7.73 -32.62 -3.73
N LYS A 4 6.95 -31.73 -4.34
CA LYS A 4 7.49 -30.72 -5.26
C LYS A 4 8.52 -29.96 -4.44
N ALA A 5 9.80 -30.00 -4.82
CA ALA A 5 10.83 -29.22 -4.16
C ALA A 5 10.37 -27.76 -4.14
N GLN A 6 10.05 -27.24 -2.96
CA GLN A 6 9.68 -25.85 -2.80
C GLN A 6 10.96 -25.04 -3.03
N GLY A 7 10.94 -24.20 -4.06
CA GLY A 7 12.02 -23.27 -4.35
C GLY A 7 12.23 -22.32 -3.16
N LEU A 8 13.47 -21.86 -2.99
CA LEU A 8 13.78 -20.88 -1.96
C LEU A 8 12.95 -19.61 -2.19
N SER A 9 12.26 -19.14 -1.15
CA SER A 9 11.50 -17.91 -1.14
C SER A 9 11.75 -17.12 0.14
N ILE A 10 11.35 -15.85 0.11
CA ILE A 10 11.38 -14.92 1.23
C ILE A 10 10.04 -14.18 1.28
N ALA A 11 9.63 -13.76 2.48
CA ALA A 11 8.35 -13.09 2.68
C ALA A 11 8.18 -11.89 1.74
N PRO A 12 6.97 -11.64 1.19
CA PRO A 12 6.79 -10.67 0.10
C PRO A 12 7.11 -9.20 0.46
N ILE A 13 7.20 -8.86 1.74
CA ILE A 13 7.63 -7.51 2.17
C ILE A 13 9.13 -7.28 1.95
N PHE A 14 9.93 -8.34 1.86
CA PHE A 14 11.36 -8.26 1.59
C PHE A 14 11.61 -8.31 0.08
N ARG A 15 11.46 -7.15 -0.55
CA ARG A 15 11.71 -6.91 -1.97
C ARG A 15 12.66 -5.73 -2.14
N SER A 16 13.17 -5.54 -3.35
CA SER A 16 14.08 -4.42 -3.60
C SER A 16 13.41 -3.10 -3.20
N GLY A 17 14.15 -2.23 -2.51
CA GLY A 17 13.62 -1.00 -1.92
C GLY A 17 13.12 -1.13 -0.48
N VAL A 18 13.23 -2.31 0.14
CA VAL A 18 12.80 -2.52 1.53
C VAL A 18 13.61 -1.67 2.51
N VAL A 19 12.91 -1.07 3.47
CA VAL A 19 13.51 -0.40 4.63
C VAL A 19 13.31 -1.28 5.87
N LEU A 20 14.42 -1.69 6.49
CA LEU A 20 14.46 -2.51 7.69
C LEU A 20 14.60 -1.60 8.92
N GLN A 21 13.91 -1.91 10.01
CA GLN A 21 13.95 -1.10 11.22
C GLN A 21 15.34 -1.11 11.87
N ARG A 22 15.96 0.08 11.98
CA ARG A 22 17.24 0.28 12.66
C ARG A 22 17.15 0.03 14.16
N ASP A 23 18.31 -0.22 14.78
CA ASP A 23 18.49 -0.32 16.23
C ASP A 23 17.60 -1.39 16.90
N ARG A 24 17.11 -2.35 16.12
CA ARG A 24 16.29 -3.50 16.54
C ARG A 24 16.76 -4.77 15.84
N VAL A 25 16.47 -5.92 16.45
CA VAL A 25 16.70 -7.23 15.81
C VAL A 25 15.90 -7.29 14.52
N ILE A 26 16.58 -7.57 13.41
CA ILE A 26 15.96 -7.71 12.09
C ILE A 26 15.61 -9.18 11.91
N LYS A 27 14.32 -9.48 11.77
CA LYS A 27 13.84 -10.83 11.45
C LYS A 27 13.61 -10.95 9.96
N LEU A 28 14.20 -11.96 9.34
CA LEU A 28 13.93 -12.34 7.96
C LEU A 28 13.37 -13.76 7.96
N TRP A 29 12.37 -14.00 7.12
CA TRP A 29 11.71 -15.31 7.03
C TRP A 29 11.25 -15.61 5.62
N GLY A 30 11.00 -16.89 5.36
CA GLY A 30 10.53 -17.38 4.08
C GLY A 30 10.32 -18.89 4.08
N SER A 31 10.26 -19.47 2.88
CA SER A 31 10.14 -20.91 2.68
C SER A 31 11.30 -21.48 1.86
N GLY A 32 11.51 -22.78 1.94
CA GLY A 32 12.54 -23.48 1.18
C GLY A 32 12.44 -25.00 1.32
N SER A 33 13.41 -25.71 0.76
CA SER A 33 13.47 -27.17 0.88
C SER A 33 13.88 -27.58 2.31
N PRO A 34 13.11 -28.44 3.01
CA PRO A 34 13.42 -28.86 4.38
C PRO A 34 14.85 -29.38 4.56
N GLY A 35 15.52 -28.92 5.62
CA GLY A 35 16.91 -29.29 5.95
C GLY A 35 17.98 -28.56 5.12
N ALA A 36 17.60 -27.70 4.18
CA ALA A 36 18.57 -26.90 3.43
C ALA A 36 19.27 -25.88 4.34
N LEU A 37 20.60 -25.79 4.23
CA LEU A 37 21.39 -24.74 4.87
C LEU A 37 21.31 -23.47 4.02
N LEU A 38 20.93 -22.36 4.63
CA LEU A 38 20.87 -21.05 4.00
C LEU A 38 21.96 -20.15 4.56
N ARG A 39 22.63 -19.41 3.68
CA ARG A 39 23.56 -18.33 4.05
C ARG A 39 22.91 -17.00 3.70
N VAL A 40 22.77 -16.13 4.68
CA VAL A 40 22.18 -14.80 4.54
C VAL A 40 23.29 -13.77 4.71
N ALA A 41 23.51 -12.92 3.73
CA ALA A 41 24.50 -11.85 3.79
C ALA A 41 23.84 -10.48 3.68
N LEU A 42 24.18 -9.58 4.58
CA LEU A 42 23.72 -8.19 4.61
C LEU A 42 24.84 -7.32 5.16
N ARG A 43 25.13 -6.19 4.50
CA ARG A 43 26.16 -5.22 4.94
C ARG A 43 27.56 -5.86 5.11
N GLY A 44 27.87 -6.87 4.30
CA GLY A 44 29.15 -7.61 4.37
C GLY A 44 29.23 -8.65 5.50
N ASP A 45 28.31 -8.65 6.45
CA ASP A 45 28.18 -9.72 7.44
C ASP A 45 27.46 -10.93 6.84
N SER A 46 27.81 -12.13 7.30
CA SER A 46 27.21 -13.39 6.87
C SER A 46 26.67 -14.17 8.05
N TYR A 47 25.47 -14.69 7.87
CA TYR A 47 24.70 -15.44 8.85
C TYR A 47 24.25 -16.77 8.24
N SER A 48 23.87 -17.74 9.06
CA SER A 48 23.36 -19.01 8.57
C SER A 48 22.14 -19.48 9.36
N THR A 49 21.20 -20.09 8.66
CA THR A 49 20.02 -20.74 9.23
C THR A 49 19.72 -22.01 8.44
N THR A 50 18.84 -22.85 8.96
CA THR A 50 18.42 -24.10 8.30
C THR A 50 16.92 -24.08 8.12
N VAL A 51 16.44 -24.50 6.95
CA VAL A 51 15.01 -24.66 6.70
C VAL A 51 14.47 -25.80 7.58
N ASP A 52 13.39 -25.53 8.28
CA ASP A 52 12.77 -26.47 9.20
C ASP A 52 12.09 -27.65 8.46
N PRO A 53 11.63 -28.70 9.18
CA PRO A 53 10.94 -29.83 8.56
C PRO A 53 9.61 -29.50 7.88
N LYS A 54 9.02 -28.34 8.16
CA LYS A 54 7.77 -27.85 7.56
C LYS A 54 8.02 -27.01 6.29
N GLY A 55 9.27 -26.71 5.98
CA GLY A 55 9.67 -25.91 4.82
C GLY A 55 9.79 -24.42 5.10
N SER A 56 9.69 -23.98 6.36
CA SER A 56 9.85 -22.58 6.76
C SER A 56 11.26 -22.31 7.28
N TRP A 57 11.74 -21.09 7.12
CA TRP A 57 12.98 -20.63 7.76
C TRP A 57 12.80 -19.24 8.34
N GLU A 58 13.49 -18.98 9.45
CA GLU A 58 13.63 -17.66 10.06
C GLU A 58 15.09 -17.46 10.44
N ILE A 59 15.56 -16.21 10.37
CA ILE A 59 16.85 -15.80 10.92
C ILE A 59 16.70 -14.43 11.58
N SER A 60 17.39 -14.25 12.71
CA SER A 60 17.48 -12.98 13.42
C SER A 60 18.87 -12.40 13.21
N LEU A 61 18.94 -11.21 12.61
CA LEU A 61 20.17 -10.44 12.46
C LEU A 61 20.28 -9.44 13.63
N PRO A 62 21.51 -9.16 14.11
CA PRO A 62 21.71 -8.21 15.20
C PRO A 62 21.23 -6.80 14.81
N PRO A 63 20.90 -5.94 15.80
CA PRO A 63 20.60 -4.53 15.56
C PRO A 63 21.69 -3.82 14.75
N MET A 64 21.28 -3.02 13.78
CA MET A 64 22.17 -2.25 12.92
C MET A 64 21.78 -0.76 12.93
N PRO A 65 22.75 0.16 12.88
CA PRO A 65 22.46 1.58 12.70
C PRO A 65 21.88 1.85 11.31
N ALA A 66 21.30 3.03 11.13
CA ALA A 66 20.79 3.49 9.84
C ALA A 66 21.87 3.47 8.74
N GLY A 67 21.47 3.17 7.50
CA GLY A 67 22.35 3.20 6.35
C GLY A 67 21.77 2.45 5.13
N GLY A 68 22.56 2.39 4.07
CA GLY A 68 22.19 1.76 2.79
C GLY A 68 22.60 2.64 1.61
N PRO A 69 22.12 2.32 0.40
CA PRO A 69 21.50 1.04 0.05
C PRO A 69 22.50 -0.11 0.17
N PHE A 70 22.03 -1.27 0.61
CA PHE A 70 22.78 -2.52 0.68
C PHE A 70 22.17 -3.57 -0.24
N GLU A 71 22.92 -4.64 -0.45
CA GLU A 71 22.41 -5.89 -1.05
C GLU A 71 22.18 -6.91 0.07
N LEU A 72 20.96 -7.48 0.12
CA LEU A 72 20.64 -8.66 0.91
C LEU A 72 20.71 -9.88 -0.01
N ARG A 73 21.57 -10.84 0.30
CA ARG A 73 21.75 -12.05 -0.49
C ARG A 73 21.45 -13.29 0.34
N ILE A 74 20.60 -14.18 -0.18
CA ILE A 74 20.23 -15.44 0.47
C ILE A 74 20.61 -16.58 -0.47
N GLN A 75 21.58 -17.37 -0.04
CA GLN A 75 22.15 -18.47 -0.80
C GLN A 75 21.69 -19.78 -0.20
N GLY A 76 21.19 -20.69 -1.03
CA GLY A 76 20.81 -22.06 -0.64
C GLY A 76 21.54 -23.11 -1.46
N SER A 77 20.93 -24.28 -1.61
CA SER A 77 21.44 -25.34 -2.50
C SER A 77 21.08 -25.14 -3.99
N GLY A 78 20.26 -24.13 -4.30
CA GLY A 78 19.78 -23.77 -5.63
C GLY A 78 20.16 -22.34 -6.03
N GLU A 79 19.24 -21.60 -6.66
CA GLU A 79 19.47 -20.21 -7.06
C GLU A 79 19.56 -19.27 -5.86
N ASP A 80 20.46 -18.28 -5.95
CA ASP A 80 20.61 -17.20 -4.99
C ASP A 80 19.45 -16.21 -5.13
N LEU A 81 18.84 -15.82 -4.01
CA LEU A 81 17.96 -14.66 -3.97
C LEU A 81 18.78 -13.42 -3.65
N VAL A 82 18.64 -12.38 -4.49
CA VAL A 82 19.30 -11.09 -4.30
C VAL A 82 18.23 -10.01 -4.22
N ILE A 83 18.24 -9.24 -3.13
CA ILE A 83 17.37 -8.10 -2.90
C ILE A 83 18.26 -6.86 -2.86
N SER A 84 18.01 -5.93 -3.79
CA SER A 84 18.77 -4.68 -3.93
C SER A 84 18.10 -3.55 -3.16
N ASP A 85 18.77 -2.40 -3.03
CA ASP A 85 18.21 -1.19 -2.41
C ASP A 85 17.68 -1.41 -0.98
N VAL A 86 18.35 -2.28 -0.21
CA VAL A 86 17.98 -2.54 1.18
C VAL A 86 18.51 -1.43 2.06
N CYS A 87 17.62 -0.67 2.67
CA CYS A 87 17.98 0.34 3.66
C CYS A 87 17.74 -0.17 5.08
N VAL A 88 18.49 0.35 6.03
CA VAL A 88 18.21 0.25 7.46
C VAL A 88 17.84 1.66 7.93
N GLY A 89 16.66 1.83 8.54
CA GLY A 89 16.06 3.14 8.79
C GLY A 89 14.87 3.10 9.74
N ASP A 90 14.02 4.11 9.67
CA ASP A 90 12.78 4.20 10.47
C ASP A 90 11.59 3.71 9.64
N VAL A 91 10.85 2.75 10.18
CA VAL A 91 9.70 2.14 9.48
C VAL A 91 8.39 2.55 10.17
N TRP A 92 7.44 3.02 9.37
CA TRP A 92 6.14 3.51 9.84
C TRP A 92 5.00 2.72 9.20
N LEU A 93 4.09 2.22 10.04
CA LEU A 93 2.86 1.58 9.59
C LEU A 93 1.76 2.64 9.45
N LEU A 94 1.17 2.74 8.26
CA LEU A 94 0.12 3.70 7.93
C LEU A 94 -1.22 2.95 7.81
N GLY A 95 -1.95 2.87 8.93
CA GLY A 95 -3.26 2.22 9.03
C GLY A 95 -4.43 3.21 9.09
N GLY A 96 -5.65 2.70 8.85
CA GLY A 96 -6.89 3.48 8.92
C GLY A 96 -7.66 3.46 7.60
N GLN A 97 -8.33 4.56 7.28
CA GLN A 97 -9.23 4.67 6.13
C GLN A 97 -8.76 5.73 5.10
N SER A 98 -9.70 6.25 4.32
CA SER A 98 -9.49 7.12 3.15
C SER A 98 -8.57 8.32 3.37
N ASN A 99 -8.55 8.93 4.56
CA ASN A 99 -7.68 10.08 4.82
C ASN A 99 -6.20 9.70 4.99
N MET A 100 -5.92 8.48 5.45
CA MET A 100 -4.56 7.93 5.47
C MET A 100 -4.21 7.33 4.10
N GLU A 101 -5.17 6.75 3.40
CA GLU A 101 -4.96 6.20 2.04
C GLU A 101 -4.80 7.30 0.96
N LEU A 102 -5.35 8.50 1.19
CA LEU A 102 -5.47 9.59 0.24
C LEU A 102 -4.16 9.80 -0.53
N PRO A 103 -4.13 9.56 -1.85
CA PRO A 103 -2.91 9.68 -2.62
C PRO A 103 -2.54 11.14 -2.89
N VAL A 104 -1.24 11.43 -3.04
CA VAL A 104 -0.73 12.77 -3.41
C VAL A 104 -1.38 13.31 -4.69
N SER A 105 -1.66 12.45 -5.67
CA SER A 105 -2.37 12.82 -6.91
C SER A 105 -3.71 13.52 -6.68
N ARG A 106 -4.36 13.29 -5.53
CA ARG A 106 -5.63 13.93 -5.15
C ARG A 106 -5.44 15.23 -4.36
N THR A 107 -4.22 15.75 -4.30
CA THR A 107 -3.86 16.97 -3.57
C THR A 107 -3.12 17.99 -4.45
N LEU A 108 -3.08 17.75 -5.77
CA LEU A 108 -2.33 18.56 -6.73
C LEU A 108 -2.89 19.96 -6.92
N ASP A 109 -4.15 20.21 -6.54
CA ASP A 109 -4.73 21.54 -6.46
C ASP A 109 -3.99 22.47 -5.47
N LEU A 110 -3.32 21.88 -4.48
CA LEU A 110 -2.53 22.60 -3.48
C LEU A 110 -1.03 22.38 -3.61
N TYR A 111 -0.61 21.17 -4.01
CA TYR A 111 0.79 20.74 -3.88
C TYR A 111 1.45 20.31 -5.20
N ALA A 112 0.89 20.69 -6.36
CA ALA A 112 1.46 20.29 -7.65
C ALA A 112 2.92 20.72 -7.82
N GLU A 113 3.27 21.94 -7.43
CA GLU A 113 4.64 22.46 -7.58
C GLU A 113 5.63 21.73 -6.67
N GLU A 114 5.23 21.44 -5.43
CA GLU A 114 6.04 20.78 -4.42
C GLU A 114 6.41 19.35 -4.81
N VAL A 115 5.50 18.64 -5.48
CA VAL A 115 5.70 17.22 -5.83
C VAL A 115 6.17 17.00 -7.27
N ALA A 116 6.08 18.01 -8.14
CA ALA A 116 6.50 17.93 -9.54
C ALA A 116 7.96 17.49 -9.73
N TYR A 117 8.82 17.79 -8.76
CA TYR A 117 10.24 17.45 -8.77
C TYR A 117 10.65 16.62 -7.54
N ALA A 118 9.69 15.96 -6.88
CA ALA A 118 9.97 15.12 -5.73
C ALA A 118 10.89 13.96 -6.12
N GLU A 119 12.11 13.95 -5.59
CA GLU A 119 13.07 12.86 -5.77
C GLU A 119 13.77 12.64 -4.43
N ASN A 120 13.58 11.46 -3.85
CA ASN A 120 14.29 11.09 -2.63
C ASN A 120 14.52 9.58 -2.60
N PRO A 121 15.74 9.10 -2.89
CA PRO A 121 16.04 7.67 -2.94
C PRO A 121 16.07 7.00 -1.55
N TRP A 122 15.84 7.76 -0.48
CA TRP A 122 15.85 7.28 0.90
C TRP A 122 14.46 7.16 1.52
N ILE A 123 13.41 7.53 0.79
CA ILE A 123 12.03 7.38 1.22
C ILE A 123 11.34 6.37 0.29
N TRP A 124 10.77 5.34 0.89
CA TRP A 124 10.11 4.27 0.17
C TRP A 124 8.73 3.99 0.77
N GLN A 125 7.76 3.64 -0.07
CA GLN A 125 6.44 3.16 0.37
C GLN A 125 6.18 1.76 -0.18
N PHE A 126 5.73 0.86 0.70
CA PHE A 126 5.12 -0.41 0.35
C PHE A 126 3.62 -0.31 0.54
N ARG A 127 2.85 -0.44 -0.54
CA ARG A 127 1.39 -0.55 -0.46
C ARG A 127 1.00 -2.01 -0.36
N VAL A 128 0.40 -2.40 0.77
CA VAL A 128 -0.11 -3.76 0.94
C VAL A 128 -1.32 -3.95 0.02
N PRO A 129 -1.33 -4.96 -0.87
CA PRO A 129 -2.47 -5.19 -1.73
C PRO A 129 -3.70 -5.56 -0.91
N MET A 130 -4.85 -5.01 -1.30
CA MET A 130 -6.12 -5.35 -0.68
C MET A 130 -6.47 -6.82 -0.97
N ALA A 131 -6.76 -7.57 0.09
CA ALA A 131 -7.27 -8.92 0.02
C ALA A 131 -8.42 -9.09 1.01
N TYR A 132 -9.46 -9.80 0.58
CA TYR A 132 -10.60 -10.16 1.42
C TYR A 132 -10.43 -11.62 1.84
N ASP A 133 -10.01 -11.83 3.09
CA ASP A 133 -9.92 -13.15 3.71
C ASP A 133 -10.53 -13.05 5.11
N PHE A 134 -11.65 -13.75 5.29
CA PHE A 134 -12.42 -13.75 6.53
C PHE A 134 -12.29 -15.08 7.29
N HIS A 135 -11.36 -15.96 6.91
CA HIS A 135 -11.09 -17.23 7.60
C HIS A 135 -10.08 -17.08 8.74
N GLY A 136 -9.43 -15.92 8.83
CA GLY A 136 -8.51 -15.57 9.92
C GLY A 136 -7.30 -14.77 9.43
N PRO A 137 -6.37 -14.44 10.34
CA PRO A 137 -5.14 -13.76 9.96
C PRO A 137 -4.25 -14.67 9.09
N THR A 138 -3.82 -14.15 7.94
CA THR A 138 -2.82 -14.83 7.11
C THR A 138 -1.41 -14.56 7.62
N GLN A 139 -0.50 -15.50 7.40
CA GLN A 139 0.92 -15.32 7.78
C GLN A 139 1.70 -14.47 6.77
N GLU A 140 1.22 -14.40 5.53
CA GLU A 140 1.86 -13.65 4.45
C GLU A 140 0.85 -12.74 3.76
N ILE A 141 1.34 -11.58 3.34
CA ILE A 141 0.63 -10.67 2.46
C ILE A 141 0.64 -11.22 1.02
N PRO A 142 -0.38 -10.94 0.19
CA PRO A 142 -0.50 -11.52 -1.15
C PRO A 142 0.58 -11.05 -2.13
N GLY A 143 1.35 -10.01 -1.79
CA GLY A 143 2.40 -9.44 -2.63
C GLY A 143 2.65 -7.97 -2.31
N GLY A 144 3.14 -7.24 -3.31
CA GLY A 144 3.41 -5.80 -3.27
C GLY A 144 4.84 -5.46 -3.71
N SER A 145 5.08 -4.16 -3.92
CA SER A 145 6.40 -3.60 -4.25
C SER A 145 6.69 -2.40 -3.35
N TRP A 146 7.98 -2.16 -3.12
CA TRP A 146 8.45 -0.90 -2.57
C TRP A 146 8.68 0.07 -3.72
N GLU A 147 8.07 1.24 -3.62
CA GLU A 147 8.27 2.35 -4.54
C GLU A 147 9.09 3.43 -3.84
N LYS A 148 10.16 3.90 -4.47
CA LYS A 148 10.92 5.07 -4.00
C LYS A 148 10.21 6.36 -4.40
N VAL A 149 10.48 7.45 -3.69
CA VAL A 149 9.99 8.78 -4.10
C VAL A 149 10.69 9.23 -5.39
N ASN A 150 9.90 9.40 -6.44
CA ASN A 150 10.24 10.09 -7.69
C ASN A 150 8.98 10.82 -8.22
N PRO A 151 9.07 11.68 -9.24
CA PRO A 151 7.93 12.49 -9.70
C PRO A 151 6.72 11.67 -10.18
N GLN A 152 6.91 10.42 -10.60
CA GLN A 152 5.81 9.55 -11.03
C GLN A 152 5.21 8.78 -9.86
N SER A 153 6.05 8.09 -9.06
CA SER A 153 5.59 7.22 -7.97
C SER A 153 5.00 7.99 -6.79
N VAL A 154 5.49 9.21 -6.52
CA VAL A 154 5.03 10.03 -5.39
C VAL A 154 3.53 10.28 -5.46
N LEU A 155 2.96 10.33 -6.68
CA LEU A 155 1.54 10.53 -6.92
C LEU A 155 0.65 9.45 -6.30
N ASP A 156 1.18 8.24 -6.08
CA ASP A 156 0.49 7.10 -5.46
C ASP A 156 0.85 6.89 -3.98
N PHE A 157 1.71 7.75 -3.42
CA PHE A 157 1.99 7.73 -1.99
C PHE A 157 0.81 8.27 -1.20
N SER A 158 0.60 7.76 0.02
CA SER A 158 -0.23 8.44 1.01
C SER A 158 0.26 9.88 1.15
N ALA A 159 -0.60 10.88 0.94
CA ALA A 159 -0.22 12.28 1.00
C ALA A 159 0.33 12.63 2.39
N LEU A 160 -0.40 12.25 3.45
CA LEU A 160 0.07 12.40 4.82
C LEU A 160 1.37 11.66 5.07
N GLY A 161 1.47 10.41 4.60
CA GLY A 161 2.67 9.59 4.75
C GLY A 161 3.90 10.20 4.08
N TYR A 162 3.75 10.70 2.85
CA TYR A 162 4.81 11.32 2.07
C TYR A 162 5.33 12.59 2.74
N PHE A 163 4.47 13.56 3.05
CA PHE A 163 4.92 14.81 3.67
C PHE A 163 5.52 14.58 5.07
N PHE A 164 4.98 13.62 5.82
CA PHE A 164 5.57 13.18 7.08
C PHE A 164 6.99 12.60 6.86
N ALA A 165 7.14 11.67 5.91
CA ALA A 165 8.43 11.05 5.63
C ALA A 165 9.46 12.05 5.12
N GLN A 166 9.04 13.02 4.30
CA GLN A 166 9.88 14.11 3.83
C GLN A 166 10.40 14.94 5.01
N ALA A 167 9.52 15.44 5.86
CA ALA A 167 9.91 16.22 7.03
C ALA A 167 10.76 15.41 8.02
N HIS A 168 10.46 14.12 8.19
CA HIS A 168 11.25 13.21 9.05
C HIS A 168 12.66 12.99 8.49
N TYR A 169 12.78 12.73 7.19
CA TYR A 169 14.07 12.55 6.53
C TYR A 169 14.90 13.85 6.57
N GLU A 170 14.32 15.00 6.27
CA GLU A 170 15.00 16.30 6.34
C GLU A 170 15.56 16.58 7.73
N LYS A 171 14.82 16.20 8.77
CA LYS A 171 15.22 16.42 10.16
C LYS A 171 16.32 15.47 10.64
N TYR A 172 16.25 14.19 10.27
CA TYR A 172 17.10 13.16 10.88
C TYR A 172 18.13 12.54 9.93
N GLY A 173 17.98 12.69 8.61
CA GLY A 173 18.85 12.09 7.60
C GLY A 173 18.81 10.55 7.58
N VAL A 174 17.74 9.94 8.09
CA VAL A 174 17.57 8.48 8.23
C VAL A 174 16.60 7.97 7.17
N PRO A 175 16.91 6.88 6.43
CA PRO A 175 15.98 6.30 5.46
C PRO A 175 14.61 6.00 6.08
N VAL A 176 13.53 6.25 5.34
CA VAL A 176 12.15 6.11 5.83
C VAL A 176 11.40 5.08 4.99
N GLY A 177 10.85 4.06 5.65
CA GLY A 177 9.95 3.09 5.05
C GLY A 177 8.51 3.33 5.51
N LEU A 178 7.60 3.51 4.56
CA LEU A 178 6.17 3.61 4.82
C LEU A 178 5.50 2.29 4.42
N VAL A 179 4.80 1.64 5.34
CA VAL A 179 3.99 0.45 5.05
C VAL A 179 2.54 0.86 5.10
N LEU A 180 1.93 1.06 3.93
CA LEU A 180 0.56 1.50 3.79
C LEU A 180 -0.40 0.33 3.80
N THR A 181 -1.21 0.26 4.85
CA THR A 181 -2.29 -0.72 5.03
C THR A 181 -3.68 -0.09 5.04
N ALA A 182 -3.77 1.24 5.11
CA ALA A 182 -5.04 1.95 5.16
C ALA A 182 -5.92 1.66 3.94
N LEU A 183 -7.22 1.47 4.19
CA LEU A 183 -8.22 1.14 3.18
C LEU A 183 -9.48 2.00 3.33
N GLY A 184 -9.76 2.82 2.32
CA GLY A 184 -10.89 3.73 2.26
C GLY A 184 -12.24 3.02 2.36
N GLY A 185 -13.19 3.68 3.04
CA GLY A 185 -14.53 3.15 3.23
C GLY A 185 -14.64 2.01 4.24
N THR A 186 -13.53 1.58 4.86
CA THR A 186 -13.60 0.59 5.94
C THR A 186 -14.12 1.21 7.24
N PRO A 187 -15.09 0.57 7.90
CA PRO A 187 -15.54 0.99 9.22
C PRO A 187 -14.63 0.41 10.31
N ALA A 188 -14.79 0.87 11.55
CA ALA A 188 -13.89 0.49 12.65
C ALA A 188 -13.93 -1.01 12.97
N GLU A 189 -15.09 -1.65 12.83
CA GLU A 189 -15.27 -3.08 13.03
C GLU A 189 -14.43 -3.94 12.07
N ALA A 190 -14.09 -3.44 10.88
CA ALA A 190 -13.22 -4.16 9.94
C ALA A 190 -11.77 -4.27 10.44
N TRP A 191 -11.40 -3.49 11.45
CA TRP A 191 -10.06 -3.47 12.09
C TRP A 191 -10.05 -4.15 13.47
N MET A 192 -11.15 -4.79 13.86
CA MET A 192 -11.28 -5.50 15.13
C MET A 192 -11.09 -7.01 14.95
N SER A 193 -10.66 -7.68 16.02
CA SER A 193 -10.63 -9.14 16.01
C SER A 193 -12.05 -9.71 15.98
N GLU A 194 -12.24 -10.88 15.35
CA GLU A 194 -13.53 -11.58 15.33
C GLU A 194 -14.08 -11.77 16.76
N GLU A 195 -13.21 -12.13 17.71
CA GLU A 195 -13.55 -12.24 19.13
C GLU A 195 -14.17 -10.96 19.70
N THR A 196 -13.60 -9.79 19.36
CA THR A 196 -14.10 -8.49 19.83
C THR A 196 -15.46 -8.18 19.20
N ILE A 197 -15.61 -8.43 17.90
CA ILE A 197 -16.87 -8.16 17.18
C ILE A 197 -18.00 -9.05 17.74
N LEU A 198 -17.73 -10.34 17.97
CA LEU A 198 -18.71 -11.27 18.55
C LEU A 198 -19.09 -10.87 19.99
N ALA A 199 -18.14 -10.35 20.77
CA ALA A 199 -18.44 -9.86 22.12
C ALA A 199 -19.33 -8.60 22.15
N LEU A 200 -19.26 -7.76 21.11
CA LEU A 200 -20.13 -6.58 20.96
C LEU A 200 -21.56 -6.97 20.55
N GLY A 201 -21.71 -8.07 19.80
CA GLY A 201 -22.99 -8.59 19.30
C GLY A 201 -23.60 -7.76 18.16
N GLY A 202 -24.52 -8.36 17.41
CA GLY A 202 -25.22 -7.72 16.28
C GLY A 202 -24.52 -7.82 14.92
N TYR A 203 -23.42 -8.58 14.85
CA TYR A 203 -22.61 -8.79 13.64
C TYR A 203 -22.54 -10.28 13.23
N GLU A 204 -23.22 -11.15 13.94
CA GLU A 204 -23.14 -12.61 13.77
C GLU A 204 -23.52 -13.03 12.34
N ASP A 205 -24.60 -12.47 11.81
CA ASP A 205 -25.10 -12.79 10.46
C ASP A 205 -24.12 -12.34 9.38
N ILE A 206 -23.59 -11.12 9.46
CA ILE A 206 -22.65 -10.60 8.46
C ILE A 206 -21.29 -11.31 8.54
N LEU A 207 -20.82 -11.65 9.75
CA LEU A 207 -19.60 -12.46 9.92
C LEU A 207 -19.77 -13.85 9.31
N ALA A 208 -20.92 -14.49 9.52
CA ALA A 208 -21.22 -15.79 8.92
C ALA A 208 -21.28 -15.72 7.39
N GLN A 209 -21.86 -14.65 6.83
CA GLN A 209 -21.87 -14.41 5.38
C GLN A 209 -20.47 -14.16 4.83
N CYS A 210 -19.66 -13.34 5.49
CA CYS A 210 -18.29 -13.05 5.07
C CYS A 210 -17.38 -14.29 5.06
N LYS A 211 -17.68 -15.31 5.85
CA LYS A 211 -16.97 -16.61 5.83
C LYS A 211 -17.31 -17.50 4.63
N ASP A 212 -18.33 -17.13 3.84
CA ASP A 212 -18.61 -17.77 2.55
C ASP A 212 -17.89 -17.01 1.44
N ASP A 213 -16.83 -17.62 0.90
CA ASP A 213 -16.03 -17.03 -0.18
C ASP A 213 -16.89 -16.68 -1.41
N GLN A 214 -17.94 -17.46 -1.69
CA GLN A 214 -18.82 -17.19 -2.83
C GLN A 214 -19.68 -15.94 -2.58
N PHE A 215 -20.11 -15.72 -1.34
CA PHE A 215 -20.80 -14.49 -0.96
C PHE A 215 -19.90 -13.27 -1.14
N VAL A 216 -18.63 -13.36 -0.72
CA VAL A 216 -17.65 -12.28 -0.87
C VAL A 216 -17.40 -11.98 -2.36
N GLU A 217 -17.13 -13.01 -3.17
CA GLU A 217 -16.89 -12.86 -4.60
C GLU A 217 -18.10 -12.26 -5.34
N ASN A 218 -19.31 -12.73 -5.01
CA ASN A 218 -20.55 -12.19 -5.58
C ASN A 218 -20.77 -10.72 -5.16
N THR A 219 -20.45 -10.38 -3.92
CA THR A 219 -20.56 -9.01 -3.42
C THR A 219 -19.62 -8.09 -4.18
N VAL A 220 -18.32 -8.45 -4.29
CA VAL A 220 -17.33 -7.68 -5.06
C VAL A 220 -17.78 -7.50 -6.51
N THR A 221 -18.22 -8.58 -7.17
CA THR A 221 -18.65 -8.54 -8.56
C THR A 221 -19.87 -7.63 -8.74
N SER A 222 -20.90 -7.80 -7.91
CA SER A 222 -22.14 -7.01 -8.01
C SER A 222 -21.92 -5.52 -7.72
N GLU A 223 -21.04 -5.19 -6.78
CA GLU A 223 -20.66 -3.82 -6.46
C GLU A 223 -19.85 -3.18 -7.58
N MET A 224 -18.88 -3.89 -8.16
CA MET A 224 -18.15 -3.43 -9.34
C MET A 224 -19.09 -3.16 -10.52
N GLU A 225 -20.02 -4.06 -10.80
CA GLU A 225 -21.02 -3.84 -11.85
C GLU A 225 -21.93 -2.64 -11.55
N ARG A 226 -22.35 -2.47 -10.29
CA ARG A 226 -23.18 -1.34 -9.86
C ARG A 226 -22.45 -0.01 -10.08
N LEU A 227 -21.19 0.07 -9.65
CA LEU A 227 -20.34 1.24 -9.84
C LEU A 227 -20.12 1.52 -11.33
N ASN A 228 -19.80 0.51 -12.12
CA ASN A 228 -19.61 0.67 -13.57
C ASN A 228 -20.87 1.18 -14.26
N ARG A 229 -22.04 0.62 -13.94
CA ARG A 229 -23.33 1.11 -14.47
C ARG A 229 -23.60 2.56 -14.05
N TRP A 230 -23.31 2.89 -12.80
CA TRP A 230 -23.48 4.25 -12.30
C TRP A 230 -22.59 5.26 -13.03
N TYR A 231 -21.28 4.98 -13.18
CA TYR A 231 -20.35 5.84 -13.93
C TYR A 231 -20.69 5.94 -15.40
N GLN A 232 -21.10 4.84 -16.05
CA GLN A 232 -21.56 4.87 -17.44
C GLN A 232 -22.76 5.78 -17.61
N GLU A 233 -23.74 5.68 -16.72
CA GLU A 233 -24.96 6.51 -16.79
C GLU A 233 -24.67 7.98 -16.45
N LEU A 234 -23.81 8.23 -15.46
CA LEU A 234 -23.32 9.56 -15.11
C LEU A 234 -22.65 10.20 -16.33
N ASN A 235 -21.62 9.57 -16.88
CA ASN A 235 -20.85 10.11 -18.01
C ASN A 235 -21.71 10.28 -19.27
N ARG A 236 -22.69 9.40 -19.49
CA ARG A 236 -23.62 9.51 -20.62
C ARG A 236 -24.55 10.73 -20.49
N LYS A 237 -24.91 11.11 -19.27
CA LYS A 237 -25.80 12.24 -18.97
C LYS A 237 -25.05 13.54 -18.75
N ASP A 238 -23.78 13.46 -18.43
CA ASP A 238 -22.91 14.61 -18.18
C ASP A 238 -22.61 15.35 -19.49
N LEU A 239 -23.16 16.54 -19.62
CA LEU A 239 -22.95 17.41 -20.78
C LEU A 239 -21.50 17.88 -20.91
N GLY A 240 -20.76 17.93 -19.80
CA GLY A 240 -19.34 18.28 -19.77
C GLY A 240 -18.41 17.15 -20.19
N SER A 241 -18.94 15.92 -20.25
CA SER A 241 -18.22 14.72 -20.70
C SER A 241 -18.71 14.21 -22.06
N ASP A 242 -19.52 14.98 -22.80
CA ASP A 242 -20.03 14.60 -24.12
C ASP A 242 -18.88 14.46 -25.12
N PRO A 243 -18.61 13.25 -25.67
CA PRO A 243 -17.46 13.01 -26.55
C PRO A 243 -17.57 13.74 -27.90
N LYS A 244 -18.71 14.38 -28.20
CA LYS A 244 -18.90 15.20 -29.40
C LYS A 244 -18.56 16.68 -29.19
N LYS A 245 -18.21 17.08 -27.97
CA LYS A 245 -17.88 18.46 -27.60
C LYS A 245 -16.49 18.52 -26.98
N VAL A 246 -15.93 19.73 -26.90
CA VAL A 246 -14.77 19.98 -26.03
C VAL A 246 -15.23 19.71 -24.59
N ALA A 247 -14.47 18.89 -23.87
CA ALA A 247 -14.81 18.55 -22.49
C ALA A 247 -14.75 19.80 -21.61
N TRP A 248 -15.63 19.89 -20.61
CA TRP A 248 -15.62 21.05 -19.72
C TRP A 248 -14.36 21.16 -18.85
N SER A 249 -13.62 20.05 -18.72
CA SER A 249 -12.32 19.99 -18.04
C SER A 249 -11.14 20.40 -18.93
N ASP A 250 -11.36 20.65 -20.22
CA ASP A 250 -10.32 21.06 -21.14
C ASP A 250 -9.90 22.51 -20.86
N PRO A 251 -8.61 22.80 -20.61
CA PRO A 251 -8.14 24.16 -20.34
C PRO A 251 -8.35 25.12 -21.52
N ASP A 252 -8.56 24.62 -22.73
CA ASP A 252 -8.80 25.41 -23.93
C ASP A 252 -10.31 25.60 -24.24
N LEU A 253 -11.22 25.17 -23.36
CA LEU A 253 -12.65 25.40 -23.51
C LEU A 253 -12.97 26.91 -23.50
N ASP A 254 -13.71 27.40 -24.50
CA ASP A 254 -14.26 28.76 -24.49
C ASP A 254 -15.46 28.84 -23.55
N ASP A 255 -15.20 29.31 -22.33
CA ASP A 255 -16.17 29.51 -21.26
C ASP A 255 -16.51 31.00 -21.05
N PHE A 256 -16.22 31.89 -22.00
CA PHE A 256 -16.38 33.35 -21.84
C PHE A 256 -17.80 33.80 -21.45
N LEU A 257 -18.81 33.01 -21.81
CA LEU A 257 -20.22 33.29 -21.48
C LEU A 257 -20.69 32.68 -20.15
N TRP A 258 -19.85 31.93 -19.45
CA TRP A 258 -20.22 31.27 -18.22
C TRP A 258 -20.24 32.26 -17.05
N PRO A 259 -21.26 32.20 -16.17
CA PRO A 259 -21.24 32.97 -14.93
C PRO A 259 -20.06 32.57 -14.04
N SER A 260 -19.34 33.56 -13.52
CA SER A 260 -18.25 33.32 -12.57
C SER A 260 -18.76 33.12 -11.14
N LEU A 261 -18.13 32.20 -10.40
CA LEU A 261 -18.37 31.99 -8.97
C LEU A 261 -17.05 32.10 -8.19
N GLN A 262 -17.06 32.81 -7.06
CA GLN A 262 -15.90 32.87 -6.17
C GLN A 262 -15.90 31.66 -5.22
N VAL A 263 -14.77 30.94 -5.17
CA VAL A 263 -14.54 29.81 -4.25
C VAL A 263 -13.30 30.06 -3.38
N PRO A 264 -13.31 29.67 -2.08
CA PRO A 264 -14.43 29.07 -1.35
C PRO A 264 -15.53 30.11 -1.02
N GLY A 265 -16.80 29.71 -1.11
CA GLY A 265 -17.96 30.58 -0.89
C GLY A 265 -19.25 29.77 -0.68
N SER A 266 -20.29 30.40 -0.13
CA SER A 266 -21.61 29.76 0.04
C SER A 266 -22.41 29.83 -1.25
N TRP A 267 -23.13 28.75 -1.59
CA TRP A 267 -24.09 28.75 -2.70
C TRP A 267 -25.40 29.48 -2.37
N ARG A 268 -25.60 29.89 -1.11
CA ARG A 268 -26.80 30.57 -0.65
C ARG A 268 -26.94 31.93 -1.35
N GLY A 269 -28.09 32.18 -1.97
CA GLY A 269 -28.37 33.39 -2.76
C GLY A 269 -27.77 33.40 -4.17
N SER A 270 -27.14 32.30 -4.61
CA SER A 270 -26.66 32.13 -5.98
C SER A 270 -27.64 31.33 -6.82
N GLU A 271 -27.46 31.32 -8.15
CA GLU A 271 -28.21 30.45 -9.06
C GLU A 271 -28.03 28.95 -8.77
N LEU A 272 -26.98 28.59 -8.01
CA LEU A 272 -26.70 27.23 -7.59
C LEU A 272 -27.36 26.85 -6.26
N GLU A 273 -28.08 27.75 -5.59
CA GLU A 273 -28.71 27.45 -4.28
C GLU A 273 -29.68 26.27 -4.35
N THR A 274 -30.35 26.07 -5.49
CA THR A 274 -31.34 25.01 -5.70
C THR A 274 -30.76 23.75 -6.33
N VAL A 275 -29.45 23.70 -6.60
CA VAL A 275 -28.79 22.51 -7.11
C VAL A 275 -28.57 21.57 -5.92
N HIS A 276 -29.39 20.52 -5.85
CA HIS A 276 -29.37 19.48 -4.81
C HIS A 276 -29.20 18.11 -5.46
#